data_AF-R7A3B3-F1
#
_entry.id   AF-R7A3B3-F1
#
_cell.length_a   1.000
_cell.length_b   1.000
_cell.length_c   1.000
_cell.angle_alpha   90.00
_cell.angle_beta   90.00
_cell.angle_gamma   90.00
#
_symmetry.space_group_name_H-M   'P 1'
#
loop_
_entity.id
_entity.type
_entity.pdbx_description
1 polymer ?
#
loop_
_entity_poly.entity_id
_entity_poly.type
_entity_poly.pdbx_seq_one_letter_code
_entity_poly.pdbx_strand_id
1 'polypeptide(L)'
;MGATFSKVLKLDEADSRILVMSGMSACFAALFGTPVSAAFFAMEVISIGVLHYSALLPCMTAAVTGSAVSRFFGMGPMSPQVLVPGFSWLSFGKAAAVALVCGLLSFVFCAGIHWAAKGYQRFLKNPYLRAAAGGGLVVLCSLLLGTRMYNGAGTETILAAFTQQQAWYVFLLKLLLTALTLGAGFKGGEIVPVFFVGSTCGSALSGLLGLDPSFAAAIGMISLFCGVTNCPLTTLFLSVELFGGEGAPFYGAAVAVAYISSGYAGLYSEQKILYSKFKPQFIDKKVG
;
A
#
# COMPACT_ATOMS: atom_id res chain seq x y z
N MET A 1 -2.46 5.93 20.36
CA MET A 1 -2.59 7.31 20.87
C MET A 1 -4.04 7.79 20.80
N GLY A 2 -4.68 7.86 19.63
CA GLY A 2 -6.11 8.25 19.52
C GLY A 2 -7.02 7.47 20.48
N ALA A 3 -7.01 6.13 20.42
CA ALA A 3 -7.79 5.31 21.36
C ALA A 3 -7.48 5.58 22.85
N THR A 4 -6.24 5.92 23.19
CA THR A 4 -5.82 6.23 24.57
C THR A 4 -6.43 7.56 25.02
N PHE A 5 -6.33 8.60 24.19
CA PHE A 5 -6.92 9.91 24.47
C PHE A 5 -8.45 9.84 24.58
N SER A 6 -9.10 9.04 23.72
CA SER A 6 -10.56 8.83 23.82
C SER A 6 -10.97 8.22 25.16
N LYS A 7 -10.21 7.24 25.67
CA LYS A 7 -10.46 6.66 27.01
C LYS A 7 -10.24 7.66 28.14
N VAL A 8 -9.21 8.50 28.04
CA VAL A 8 -8.92 9.56 29.03
C VAL A 8 -10.04 10.60 29.05
N LEU A 9 -10.54 10.98 27.88
CA LEU A 9 -11.61 11.97 27.71
C LEU A 9 -13.03 11.40 27.92
N LYS A 10 -13.17 10.08 28.12
CA LYS A 10 -14.46 9.37 28.31
C LYS A 10 -15.47 9.67 27.19
N LEU A 11 -15.00 9.72 25.96
CA LEU A 11 -15.83 9.97 24.77
C LEU A 11 -16.76 8.79 24.49
N ASP A 12 -17.85 9.06 23.79
CA ASP A 12 -18.76 8.02 23.28
C ASP A 12 -18.09 7.19 22.16
N GLU A 13 -18.74 6.12 21.73
CA GLU A 13 -18.16 5.22 20.71
C GLU A 13 -17.97 5.91 19.35
N ALA A 14 -18.88 6.83 18.99
CA ALA A 14 -18.84 7.55 17.72
C ALA A 14 -17.62 8.49 17.67
N ASP A 15 -17.44 9.32 18.70
CA ASP A 15 -16.30 10.23 18.81
C ASP A 15 -15.00 9.46 19.03
N SER A 16 -15.03 8.33 19.74
CA SER A 16 -13.87 7.44 19.87
C SER A 16 -13.38 6.96 18.50
N ARG A 17 -14.30 6.54 17.63
CA ARG A 17 -13.97 6.09 16.27
C ARG A 17 -13.37 7.24 15.44
N ILE A 18 -13.94 8.45 15.52
CA ILE A 18 -13.40 9.62 14.82
C ILE A 18 -11.99 9.96 15.33
N LEU A 19 -11.74 9.89 16.63
CA LEU A 19 -10.44 10.16 17.22
C LEU A 19 -9.38 9.12 16.82
N VAL A 20 -9.79 7.84 16.70
CA VAL A 20 -8.93 6.78 16.18
C VAL A 20 -8.59 7.03 14.71
N MET A 21 -9.57 7.35 13.86
CA MET A 21 -9.36 7.70 12.45
C MET A 21 -8.45 8.93 12.31
N SER A 22 -8.63 9.95 13.15
CA SER A 22 -7.80 11.15 13.16
C SER A 22 -6.34 10.82 13.53
N GLY A 23 -6.12 9.94 14.51
CA GLY A 23 -4.78 9.46 14.87
C GLY A 23 -4.12 8.64 13.76
N MET A 24 -4.88 7.79 13.07
CA MET A 24 -4.40 7.05 11.88
C MET A 24 -4.00 8.02 10.76
N SER A 25 -4.83 9.04 10.50
CA SER A 25 -4.59 10.08 9.49
C SER A 25 -3.32 10.88 9.77
N ALA A 26 -3.13 11.34 11.02
CA ALA A 26 -1.93 12.06 11.43
C ALA A 26 -0.65 11.24 11.22
N CYS A 27 -0.66 9.95 11.60
CA CYS A 27 0.49 9.06 11.48
C CYS A 27 0.82 8.76 10.01
N PHE A 28 -0.19 8.44 9.21
CA PHE A 28 -0.01 8.16 7.78
C PHE A 28 0.50 9.41 7.04
N ALA A 29 -0.06 10.59 7.33
CA ALA A 29 0.38 11.85 6.75
C ALA A 29 1.81 12.24 7.20
N ALA A 30 2.17 11.98 8.45
CA ALA A 30 3.53 12.22 8.94
C ALA A 30 4.56 11.33 8.24
N LEU A 31 4.21 10.07 7.95
CA LEU A 31 5.12 9.11 7.33
C LEU A 31 5.31 9.35 5.82
N PHE A 32 4.23 9.61 5.10
CA PHE A 32 4.25 9.71 3.63
C PHE A 32 4.22 11.15 3.11
N GLY A 33 3.85 12.10 3.95
CA GLY A 33 3.71 13.51 3.57
C GLY A 33 2.47 13.81 2.73
N THR A 34 1.49 12.89 2.68
CA THR A 34 0.28 12.94 1.83
C THR A 34 -0.98 13.12 2.69
N PRO A 35 -1.29 14.36 3.15
CA PRO A 35 -2.36 14.61 4.11
C PRO A 35 -3.75 14.28 3.59
N VAL A 36 -4.07 14.55 2.31
CA VAL A 36 -5.40 14.26 1.76
C VAL A 36 -5.62 12.75 1.73
N SER A 37 -4.65 12.03 1.19
CA SER A 37 -4.67 10.56 1.12
C SER A 37 -4.80 9.92 2.50
N ALA A 38 -4.08 10.45 3.49
CA ALA A 38 -4.12 9.94 4.85
C ALA A 38 -5.52 10.04 5.50
N ALA A 39 -6.20 11.17 5.29
CA ALA A 39 -7.54 11.39 5.82
C ALA A 39 -8.56 10.42 5.19
N PHE A 40 -8.51 10.27 3.87
CA PHE A 40 -9.38 9.31 3.17
C PHE A 40 -9.04 7.86 3.51
N PHE A 41 -7.76 7.53 3.69
CA PHE A 41 -7.34 6.17 4.07
C PHE A 41 -7.97 5.73 5.38
N ALA A 42 -7.93 6.58 6.41
CA ALA A 42 -8.48 6.24 7.71
C ALA A 42 -10.00 5.99 7.67
N MET A 43 -10.73 6.69 6.80
CA MET A 43 -12.17 6.53 6.62
C MET A 43 -12.52 5.34 5.73
N GLU A 44 -11.75 5.08 4.67
CA GLU A 44 -12.05 4.08 3.64
C GLU A 44 -11.58 2.67 4.03
N VAL A 45 -10.45 2.55 4.75
CA VAL A 45 -9.82 1.24 5.03
C VAL A 45 -10.66 0.35 5.94
N ILE A 46 -11.47 0.92 6.83
CA ILE A 46 -12.28 0.16 7.80
C ILE A 46 -13.56 -0.38 7.15
N SER A 47 -14.18 0.37 6.24
CA SER A 47 -15.49 0.05 5.65
C SER A 47 -15.54 0.46 4.19
N ILE A 48 -15.15 -0.45 3.31
CA ILE A 48 -15.08 -0.17 1.88
C ILE A 48 -16.50 0.03 1.33
N GLY A 49 -16.72 1.20 0.74
CA GLY A 49 -18.01 1.63 0.18
C GLY A 49 -18.83 2.55 1.07
N VAL A 50 -18.39 2.86 2.30
CA VAL A 50 -19.07 3.83 3.18
C VAL A 50 -18.06 4.84 3.73
N LEU A 51 -18.30 6.13 3.48
CA LEU A 51 -17.49 7.23 4.00
C LEU A 51 -18.28 8.02 5.05
N HIS A 52 -17.69 8.17 6.23
CA HIS A 52 -18.27 8.96 7.31
C HIS A 52 -17.82 10.42 7.19
N TYR A 53 -18.61 11.25 6.51
CA TYR A 53 -18.26 12.67 6.29
C TYR A 53 -18.05 13.47 7.58
N SER A 54 -18.67 13.05 8.70
CA SER A 54 -18.42 13.65 10.02
C SER A 54 -16.95 13.54 10.46
N ALA A 55 -16.23 12.51 10.01
CA ALA A 55 -14.82 12.30 10.34
C ALA A 55 -13.87 13.08 9.41
N LEU A 56 -14.34 13.62 8.29
CA LEU A 56 -13.49 14.25 7.26
C LEU A 56 -12.71 15.44 7.82
N LEU A 57 -13.40 16.38 8.47
CA LEU A 57 -12.75 17.58 9.02
C LEU A 57 -11.74 17.24 10.13
N PRO A 58 -12.06 16.41 11.15
CA PRO A 58 -11.09 15.96 12.15
C PRO A 58 -9.88 15.22 11.54
N CYS A 59 -10.12 14.33 10.57
CA CYS A 59 -9.04 13.57 9.95
C CYS A 59 -8.12 14.46 9.12
N MET A 60 -8.69 15.41 8.36
CA MET A 60 -7.91 16.36 7.56
C MET A 60 -7.05 17.29 8.43
N THR A 61 -7.60 17.86 9.50
CA THR A 61 -6.81 18.72 10.40
C THR A 61 -5.69 17.95 11.08
N ALA A 62 -5.96 16.72 11.53
CA ALA A 62 -4.96 15.84 12.10
C ALA A 62 -3.87 15.45 11.10
N ALA A 63 -4.25 15.13 9.85
CA ALA A 63 -3.32 14.78 8.77
C ALA A 63 -2.38 15.95 8.41
N VAL A 64 -2.94 17.15 8.22
CA VAL A 64 -2.15 18.36 7.94
C VAL A 64 -1.20 18.66 9.09
N THR A 65 -1.67 18.55 10.34
CA THR A 65 -0.82 18.75 11.52
C THR A 65 0.30 17.71 11.59
N GLY A 66 0.00 16.42 11.35
CA GLY A 66 1.01 15.36 11.33
C GLY A 66 2.07 15.57 10.26
N SER A 67 1.66 15.95 9.05
CA SER A 67 2.58 16.30 7.95
C SER A 67 3.44 17.53 8.28
N ALA A 68 2.84 18.58 8.86
CA ALA A 68 3.56 19.78 9.26
C ALA A 68 4.61 19.49 10.35
N VAL A 69 4.27 18.67 11.34
CA VAL A 69 5.22 18.24 12.39
C VAL A 69 6.35 17.42 11.78
N SER A 70 6.06 16.47 10.89
CA SER A 70 7.08 15.67 10.20
C SER A 70 8.07 16.55 9.42
N ARG A 71 7.54 17.55 8.69
CA ARG A 71 8.35 18.55 7.97
C ARG A 71 9.18 19.42 8.91
N PHE A 72 8.65 19.79 10.07
CA PHE A 72 9.39 20.55 11.09
C PHE A 72 10.63 19.79 11.58
N PHE A 73 10.55 18.46 11.68
CA PHE A 73 11.69 17.60 12.01
C PHE A 73 12.59 17.25 10.80
N GLY A 74 12.39 17.89 9.65
CA GLY A 74 13.21 17.69 8.46
C GLY A 74 12.89 16.42 7.68
N MET A 75 11.79 15.73 7.97
CA MET A 75 11.32 14.62 7.14
C MET A 75 10.49 15.17 5.98
N GLY A 76 11.05 15.09 4.77
CA GLY A 76 10.39 15.50 3.54
C GLY A 76 9.44 14.43 2.98
N PRO A 77 8.43 14.82 2.18
CA PRO A 77 7.57 13.88 1.48
C PRO A 77 8.38 13.05 0.46
N MET A 78 7.96 11.81 0.25
CA MET A 78 8.45 11.01 -0.88
C MET A 78 7.79 11.55 -2.16
N SER A 79 8.51 12.35 -2.95
CA SER A 79 7.99 12.92 -4.20
C SER A 79 8.88 12.54 -5.39
N PRO A 80 8.80 11.29 -5.88
CA PRO A 80 9.55 10.89 -7.05
C PRO A 80 9.04 11.65 -8.28
N GLN A 81 9.96 12.07 -9.14
CA GLN A 81 9.61 12.71 -10.40
C GLN A 81 9.06 11.66 -11.37
N VAL A 82 7.92 11.95 -11.98
CA VAL A 82 7.25 11.05 -12.93
C VAL A 82 7.09 11.76 -14.26
N LEU A 83 7.63 11.16 -15.32
CA LEU A 83 7.45 11.62 -16.69
C LEU A 83 6.15 11.05 -17.26
N VAL A 84 5.06 11.81 -17.14
CA VAL A 84 3.76 11.40 -17.66
C VAL A 84 3.77 11.47 -19.20
N PRO A 85 3.45 10.38 -19.91
CA PRO A 85 3.38 10.41 -21.36
C PRO A 85 2.20 11.24 -21.83
N GLY A 86 2.32 11.84 -23.03
CA GLY A 86 1.20 12.52 -23.68
C GLY A 86 -0.03 11.60 -23.79
N PHE A 87 -1.22 12.20 -23.70
CA PHE A 87 -2.47 11.45 -23.74
C PHE A 87 -2.64 10.76 -25.10
N SER A 88 -2.61 9.43 -25.07
CA SER A 88 -2.83 8.56 -26.22
C SER A 88 -3.52 7.29 -25.76
N TRP A 89 -4.44 6.78 -26.58
CA TRP A 89 -5.11 5.51 -26.30
C TRP A 89 -4.13 4.34 -26.13
N LEU A 90 -2.98 4.39 -26.80
CA LEU A 90 -1.92 3.40 -26.64
C LEU A 90 -1.27 3.49 -25.26
N SER A 91 -0.89 4.69 -24.81
CA SER A 91 -0.33 4.90 -23.47
C SER A 91 -1.31 4.49 -22.38
N PHE A 92 -2.60 4.75 -22.60
CA PHE A 92 -3.68 4.37 -21.69
C PHE A 92 -3.84 2.85 -21.61
N GLY A 93 -3.84 2.16 -22.75
CA GLY A 93 -3.86 0.70 -22.81
C GLY A 93 -2.66 0.06 -22.13
N LYS A 94 -1.46 0.62 -22.33
CA LYS A 94 -0.23 0.15 -21.66
C LYS A 94 -0.30 0.36 -20.14
N ALA A 95 -0.79 1.51 -19.67
CA ALA A 95 -0.97 1.76 -18.24
C ALA A 95 -1.99 0.80 -17.62
N ALA A 96 -3.11 0.54 -18.30
CA ALA A 96 -4.10 -0.43 -17.88
C ALA A 96 -3.53 -1.87 -17.82
N ALA A 97 -2.63 -2.24 -18.75
CA ALA A 97 -1.96 -3.53 -18.72
C ALA A 97 -1.04 -3.68 -17.49
N VAL A 98 -0.25 -2.65 -17.16
CA VAL A 98 0.56 -2.64 -15.92
C VAL A 98 -0.35 -2.77 -14.70
N ALA A 99 -1.45 -2.01 -14.67
CA ALA A 99 -2.40 -2.02 -13.57
C ALA A 99 -3.07 -3.38 -13.38
N LEU A 100 -3.42 -4.07 -14.47
CA LEU A 100 -3.98 -5.42 -14.42
C LEU A 100 -3.00 -6.42 -13.82
N VAL A 101 -1.74 -6.41 -14.27
CA VAL A 101 -0.70 -7.30 -13.74
C VAL A 101 -0.46 -7.03 -12.25
N CYS A 102 -0.33 -5.76 -11.85
CA CYS A 102 -0.12 -5.39 -10.46
C CYS A 102 -1.36 -5.67 -9.59
N GLY A 103 -2.57 -5.48 -10.12
CA GLY A 103 -3.82 -5.82 -9.45
C GLY A 103 -3.96 -7.32 -9.19
N LEU A 104 -3.55 -8.17 -10.14
CA LEU A 104 -3.49 -9.62 -9.94
C LEU A 104 -2.37 -10.01 -8.96
N LEU A 105 -1.23 -9.31 -9.00
CA LEU A 105 -0.11 -9.53 -8.09
C LEU A 105 -0.50 -9.22 -6.62
N SER A 106 -1.46 -8.33 -6.38
CA SER A 106 -1.93 -8.05 -5.02
C SER A 106 -2.52 -9.30 -4.34
N PHE A 107 -3.21 -10.15 -5.10
CA PHE A 107 -3.70 -11.44 -4.61
C PHE A 107 -2.55 -12.34 -4.16
N VAL A 108 -1.49 -12.45 -4.98
CA VAL A 108 -0.30 -13.24 -4.65
C VAL A 108 0.40 -12.69 -3.41
N PHE A 109 0.48 -11.37 -3.29
CA PHE A 109 1.06 -10.69 -2.12
C PHE A 109 0.29 -11.01 -0.84
N CYS A 110 -1.03 -10.79 -0.84
CA CYS A 110 -1.90 -11.09 0.30
C CYS A 110 -1.86 -12.58 0.64
N ALA A 111 -2.01 -13.47 -0.35
CA ALA A 111 -1.97 -14.92 -0.13
C ALA A 111 -0.61 -15.37 0.42
N GLY A 112 0.50 -14.81 -0.08
CA GLY A 112 1.86 -15.11 0.37
C GLY A 112 2.06 -14.82 1.86
N ILE A 113 1.62 -13.66 2.34
CA ILE A 113 1.70 -13.30 3.77
C ILE A 113 0.87 -14.26 4.62
N HIS A 114 -0.39 -14.51 4.23
CA HIS A 114 -1.28 -15.40 4.97
C HIS A 114 -0.79 -16.85 5.00
N TRP A 115 -0.26 -17.37 3.88
CA TRP A 115 0.30 -18.71 3.80
C TRP A 115 1.58 -18.85 4.60
N ALA A 116 2.47 -17.86 4.54
CA ALA A 116 3.66 -17.84 5.38
C ALA A 116 3.29 -17.88 6.87
N ALA A 117 2.36 -17.02 7.30
CA ALA A 117 1.87 -17.00 8.68
C ALA A 117 1.29 -18.35 9.12
N LYS A 118 0.43 -18.98 8.29
CA LYS A 118 -0.14 -20.31 8.56
C LYS A 118 0.92 -21.41 8.59
N GLY A 119 1.87 -21.37 7.66
CA GLY A 119 2.99 -22.33 7.60
C GLY A 119 3.83 -22.29 8.86
N TYR A 120 4.25 -21.10 9.27
CA TYR A 120 4.99 -20.93 10.53
C TYR A 120 4.18 -21.38 11.75
N GLN A 121 2.90 -21.04 11.84
CA GLN A 121 2.05 -21.47 12.97
C GLN A 121 1.87 -23.00 13.03
N ARG A 122 1.87 -23.68 11.87
CA ARG A 122 1.75 -25.13 11.79
C ARG A 122 3.02 -25.85 12.25
N PHE A 123 4.19 -25.38 11.82
CA PHE A 123 5.48 -26.03 12.15
C PHE A 123 6.07 -25.57 13.48
N LEU A 124 5.88 -24.29 13.85
CA LEU A 124 6.51 -23.66 15.01
C LEU A 124 5.45 -22.96 15.87
N LYS A 125 4.88 -23.69 16.83
CA LYS A 125 3.87 -23.16 17.76
C LYS A 125 4.45 -22.11 18.73
N ASN A 126 5.73 -22.23 19.09
CA ASN A 126 6.37 -21.28 20.00
C ASN A 126 6.72 -19.97 19.25
N PRO A 127 6.18 -18.81 19.67
CA PRO A 127 6.40 -17.54 18.97
C PRO A 127 7.87 -17.10 18.92
N TYR A 128 8.68 -17.42 19.93
CA TYR A 128 10.09 -17.06 19.96
C TYR A 128 10.91 -17.88 18.96
N LEU A 129 10.67 -19.19 18.87
CA LEU A 129 11.30 -20.05 17.87
C LEU A 129 10.87 -19.67 16.45
N ARG A 130 9.60 -19.28 16.28
CA ARG A 130 9.10 -18.76 15.01
C ARG A 130 9.84 -17.50 14.58
N ALA A 131 10.00 -16.53 15.48
CA ALA A 131 10.74 -15.29 15.21
C ALA A 131 12.22 -15.58 14.90
N ALA A 132 12.87 -16.47 15.65
CA ALA A 132 14.25 -16.88 15.41
C ALA A 132 14.42 -17.57 14.05
N ALA A 133 13.52 -18.50 13.69
CA ALA A 133 13.54 -19.18 12.40
C ALA A 133 13.28 -18.22 11.23
N GLY A 134 12.29 -17.32 11.36
CA GLY A 134 12.01 -16.30 10.35
C GLY A 134 13.17 -15.34 10.14
N GLY A 135 13.74 -14.81 11.23
CA GLY A 135 14.92 -13.95 11.17
C GLY A 135 16.13 -14.67 10.57
N GLY A 136 16.38 -15.91 10.99
CA GLY A 136 17.45 -16.75 10.45
C GLY A 136 17.30 -17.02 8.95
N LEU A 137 16.08 -17.32 8.48
CA LEU A 137 15.79 -17.49 7.06
C LEU A 137 16.02 -16.21 6.26
N VAL A 138 15.57 -15.05 6.75
CA VAL A 138 15.80 -13.76 6.09
C VAL A 138 17.30 -13.47 6.00
N VAL A 139 18.06 -13.66 7.08
CA VAL A 139 19.52 -13.48 7.10
C VAL A 139 20.19 -14.43 6.11
N LEU A 140 19.82 -15.71 6.10
CA LEU A 140 20.36 -16.68 5.15
C LEU A 140 20.08 -16.26 3.71
N CYS A 141 18.86 -15.86 3.39
CA CYS A 141 18.51 -15.35 2.06
C CYS A 141 19.32 -14.10 1.69
N SER A 142 19.50 -13.13 2.60
CA SER A 142 20.33 -11.94 2.35
C SER A 142 21.79 -12.30 2.07
N LEU A 143 22.34 -13.28 2.79
CA LEU A 143 23.72 -13.75 2.59
C LEU A 143 23.88 -14.48 1.26
N LEU A 144 22.93 -15.35 0.89
CA LEU A 144 22.95 -16.07 -0.38
C LEU A 144 22.79 -15.14 -1.60
N LEU A 145 21.96 -14.10 -1.47
CA LEU A 145 21.79 -13.09 -2.51
C LEU A 145 22.98 -12.12 -2.59
N GLY A 146 23.87 -12.13 -1.58
CA GLY A 146 25.01 -11.21 -1.50
C GLY A 146 24.61 -9.73 -1.37
N THR A 147 23.34 -9.42 -1.07
CA THR A 147 22.83 -8.05 -1.00
C THR A 147 21.85 -7.85 0.14
N ARG A 148 21.86 -6.64 0.70
CA ARG A 148 20.93 -6.19 1.74
C ARG A 148 19.84 -5.27 1.21
N MET A 149 19.79 -5.01 -0.10
CA MET A 149 18.84 -4.08 -0.73
C MET A 149 17.37 -4.40 -0.44
N TYR A 150 17.06 -5.67 -0.20
CA TYR A 150 15.69 -6.11 0.07
C TYR A 150 15.30 -6.08 1.55
N ASN A 151 16.25 -5.79 2.44
CA ASN A 151 16.02 -5.73 3.88
C ASN A 151 15.42 -4.37 4.27
N GLY A 152 14.61 -4.36 5.33
CA GLY A 152 13.95 -3.15 5.80
C GLY A 152 12.90 -2.61 4.82
N ALA A 153 12.72 -1.29 4.80
CA ALA A 153 11.72 -0.62 3.98
C ALA A 153 12.01 -0.73 2.46
N GLY A 154 13.29 -0.63 2.07
CA GLY A 154 13.71 -0.67 0.66
C GLY A 154 13.44 0.61 -0.11
N THR A 155 13.38 1.76 0.57
CA THR A 155 13.12 3.09 0.00
C THR A 155 14.06 3.44 -1.14
N GLU A 156 15.33 3.07 -1.05
CA GLU A 156 16.33 3.33 -2.10
C GLU A 156 15.98 2.60 -3.41
N THR A 157 15.56 1.34 -3.35
CA THR A 157 15.15 0.59 -4.54
C THR A 157 13.82 1.09 -5.09
N ILE A 158 12.90 1.57 -4.23
CA ILE A 158 11.69 2.26 -4.69
C ILE A 158 12.10 3.46 -5.55
N LEU A 159 12.95 4.35 -5.04
CA LEU A 159 13.41 5.53 -5.79
C LEU A 159 14.20 5.15 -7.06
N ALA A 160 15.02 4.10 -6.99
CA ALA A 160 15.72 3.56 -8.15
C ALA A 160 14.74 3.06 -9.22
N ALA A 161 13.58 2.50 -8.84
CA ALA A 161 12.58 2.04 -9.79
C ALA A 161 11.96 3.16 -10.63
N PHE A 162 11.95 4.40 -10.11
CA PHE A 162 11.50 5.58 -10.84
C PHE A 162 12.55 6.16 -11.79
N THR A 163 13.83 5.83 -11.60
CA THR A 163 14.92 6.41 -12.41
C THR A 163 15.50 5.43 -13.42
N GLN A 164 15.47 4.14 -13.11
CA GLN A 164 16.01 3.08 -13.94
C GLN A 164 15.11 1.85 -13.92
N GLN A 165 15.09 1.14 -15.05
CA GLN A 165 14.35 -0.11 -15.18
C GLN A 165 14.90 -1.17 -14.21
N GLN A 166 14.01 -1.72 -13.38
CA GLN A 166 14.36 -2.79 -12.45
C GLN A 166 14.29 -4.17 -13.11
N ALA A 167 15.10 -5.11 -12.60
CA ALA A 167 15.03 -6.50 -13.05
C ALA A 167 13.73 -7.18 -12.59
N TRP A 168 13.19 -8.08 -13.42
CA TRP A 168 11.89 -8.71 -13.19
C TRP A 168 11.82 -9.55 -11.90
N TYR A 169 12.93 -10.04 -11.36
CA TYR A 169 12.93 -10.84 -10.14
C TYR A 169 12.92 -10.02 -8.85
N VAL A 170 13.19 -8.70 -8.92
CA VAL A 170 13.34 -7.83 -7.74
C VAL A 170 12.05 -7.78 -6.90
N PHE A 171 10.90 -7.61 -7.55
CA PHE A 171 9.61 -7.54 -6.86
C PHE A 171 9.23 -8.88 -6.22
N LEU A 172 9.59 -10.01 -6.86
CA LEU A 172 9.35 -11.37 -6.35
C LEU A 172 10.18 -11.65 -5.10
N LEU A 173 11.46 -11.27 -5.12
CA LEU A 173 12.34 -11.42 -3.96
C LEU A 173 11.83 -10.60 -2.77
N LYS A 174 11.40 -9.35 -3.00
CA LYS A 174 10.83 -8.53 -1.93
C LYS A 174 9.55 -9.13 -1.39
N LEU A 175 8.64 -9.60 -2.25
CA LEU A 175 7.39 -10.26 -1.83
C LEU A 175 7.71 -11.46 -0.93
N LEU A 176 8.63 -12.32 -1.35
CA LEU A 176 9.04 -13.51 -0.59
C LEU A 176 9.64 -13.14 0.77
N LEU A 177 10.62 -12.23 0.81
CA LEU A 177 11.26 -11.81 2.06
C LEU A 177 10.27 -11.12 3.01
N THR A 178 9.36 -10.33 2.46
CA THR A 178 8.31 -9.66 3.25
C THR A 178 7.34 -10.70 3.85
N ALA A 179 6.90 -11.68 3.05
CA ALA A 179 6.04 -12.76 3.51
C ALA A 179 6.72 -13.60 4.60
N LEU A 180 8.00 -13.94 4.45
CA LEU A 180 8.77 -14.67 5.48
C LEU A 180 8.91 -13.85 6.76
N THR A 181 9.20 -12.56 6.65
CA THR A 181 9.38 -11.67 7.81
C THR A 181 8.07 -11.49 8.59
N LEU A 182 7.00 -11.09 7.90
CA LEU A 182 5.70 -10.85 8.53
C LEU A 182 5.03 -12.15 8.98
N GLY A 183 5.16 -13.22 8.19
CA GLY A 183 4.63 -14.54 8.53
C GLY A 183 5.27 -15.11 9.81
N ALA A 184 6.54 -14.81 10.08
CA ALA A 184 7.20 -15.18 11.32
C ALA A 184 6.71 -14.38 12.54
N GLY A 185 5.95 -13.31 12.33
CA GLY A 185 5.34 -12.48 13.36
C GLY A 185 6.15 -11.22 13.71
N PHE A 186 7.14 -10.83 12.90
CA PHE A 186 7.76 -9.52 13.04
C PHE A 186 6.72 -8.43 12.81
N LYS A 187 6.71 -7.43 13.69
CA LYS A 187 5.81 -6.29 13.59
C LYS A 187 6.48 -5.20 12.77
N GLY A 188 5.87 -4.83 11.65
CA GLY A 188 6.31 -3.77 10.76
C GLY A 188 5.16 -3.32 9.87
N GLY A 189 5.25 -2.11 9.34
CA GLY A 189 4.26 -1.61 8.38
C GLY A 189 4.37 -2.34 7.04
N GLU A 190 3.24 -2.77 6.51
CA GLU A 190 3.17 -3.57 5.29
C GLU A 190 3.00 -2.71 4.02
N ILE A 191 2.64 -1.44 4.20
CA ILE A 191 2.40 -0.47 3.11
C ILE A 191 3.67 -0.19 2.29
N VAL A 192 4.82 0.02 2.95
CA VAL A 192 6.07 0.33 2.22
C VAL A 192 6.56 -0.87 1.38
N PRO A 193 6.53 -2.12 1.88
CA PRO A 193 6.73 -3.30 1.03
C PRO A 193 5.76 -3.40 -0.15
N VAL A 194 4.49 -3.01 0.01
CA VAL A 194 3.54 -2.93 -1.11
C VAL A 194 4.00 -1.88 -2.13
N PHE A 195 4.43 -0.70 -1.69
CA PHE A 195 4.99 0.30 -2.61
C PHE A 195 6.25 -0.21 -3.33
N PHE A 196 7.11 -0.95 -2.63
CA PHE A 196 8.28 -1.60 -3.22
C PHE A 196 7.89 -2.58 -4.32
N VAL A 197 7.06 -3.57 -4.00
CA VAL A 197 6.69 -4.62 -4.95
C VAL A 197 5.95 -4.00 -6.15
N GLY A 198 5.07 -3.03 -5.91
CA GLY A 198 4.33 -2.35 -6.99
C GLY A 198 5.23 -1.53 -7.90
N SER A 199 6.08 -0.66 -7.33
CA SER A 199 6.98 0.20 -8.13
C SER A 199 8.01 -0.61 -8.91
N THR A 200 8.60 -1.64 -8.31
CA THR A 200 9.59 -2.50 -8.98
C THR A 200 8.97 -3.43 -10.01
N CYS A 201 7.73 -3.92 -9.80
CA CYS A 201 6.98 -4.67 -10.81
C CYS A 201 6.62 -3.78 -12.02
N GLY A 202 6.05 -2.60 -11.75
CA GLY A 202 5.75 -1.62 -12.80
C GLY A 202 6.99 -1.20 -13.58
N SER A 203 8.09 -0.89 -12.88
CA SER A 203 9.38 -0.57 -13.49
C SER A 203 9.92 -1.74 -14.33
N ALA A 204 9.82 -2.99 -13.88
CA ALA A 204 10.25 -4.14 -14.68
C ALA A 204 9.43 -4.30 -15.98
N LEU A 205 8.12 -4.03 -15.93
CA LEU A 205 7.23 -4.06 -17.09
C LEU A 205 7.46 -2.89 -18.06
N SER A 206 8.11 -1.80 -17.61
CA SER A 206 8.36 -0.61 -18.43
C SER A 206 9.10 -0.93 -19.73
N GLY A 207 10.19 -1.71 -19.67
CA GLY A 207 10.97 -2.06 -20.85
C GLY A 207 10.25 -3.01 -21.82
N LEU A 208 9.34 -3.86 -21.32
CA LEU A 208 8.52 -4.71 -22.18
C LEU A 208 7.46 -3.90 -22.94
N LEU A 209 6.89 -2.88 -22.28
CA LEU A 209 5.83 -2.05 -22.85
C LEU A 209 6.36 -0.79 -23.55
N GLY A 210 7.67 -0.51 -23.47
CA GLY A 210 8.26 0.73 -23.95
C GLY A 210 7.64 1.96 -23.30
N LEU A 211 7.42 1.90 -21.98
CA LEU A 211 7.00 3.03 -21.15
C LEU A 211 8.21 3.59 -20.42
N ASP A 212 8.13 4.86 -20.03
CA ASP A 212 9.11 5.42 -19.12
C ASP A 212 9.08 4.67 -17.76
N PRO A 213 10.23 4.29 -17.19
CA PRO A 213 10.29 3.57 -15.92
C PRO A 213 9.58 4.29 -14.77
N SER A 214 9.67 5.63 -14.71
CA SER A 214 9.03 6.44 -13.67
C SER A 214 7.51 6.32 -13.72
N PHE A 215 6.93 6.40 -14.93
CA PHE A 215 5.49 6.29 -15.13
C PHE A 215 4.98 4.89 -14.85
N ALA A 216 5.67 3.86 -15.35
CA ALA A 216 5.27 2.48 -15.10
C ALA A 216 5.41 2.10 -13.62
N ALA A 217 6.45 2.58 -12.93
CA ALA A 217 6.64 2.41 -11.49
C ALA A 217 5.53 3.12 -10.68
N ALA A 218 5.14 4.33 -11.07
CA ALA A 218 4.04 5.06 -10.47
C ALA A 218 2.73 4.25 -10.56
N ILE A 219 2.38 3.78 -11.76
CA ILE A 219 1.18 2.98 -12.03
C ILE A 219 1.23 1.66 -11.23
N GLY A 220 2.36 0.96 -11.26
CA GLY A 220 2.51 -0.30 -10.52
C GLY A 220 2.38 -0.12 -9.00
N MET A 221 2.96 0.95 -8.45
CA MET A 221 2.86 1.30 -7.03
C MET A 221 1.41 1.49 -6.60
N ILE A 222 0.65 2.33 -7.32
CA ILE A 222 -0.73 2.65 -6.96
C ILE A 222 -1.65 1.46 -7.21
N SER A 223 -1.45 0.71 -8.30
CA SER A 223 -2.28 -0.45 -8.59
C SER A 223 -2.10 -1.56 -7.57
N LEU A 224 -0.87 -1.87 -7.15
CA LEU A 224 -0.66 -2.85 -6.08
C LEU A 224 -1.22 -2.35 -4.74
N PHE A 225 -1.00 -1.08 -4.40
CA PHE A 225 -1.55 -0.48 -3.18
C PHE A 225 -3.08 -0.55 -3.14
N CYS A 226 -3.76 -0.13 -4.21
CA CYS A 226 -5.22 -0.25 -4.31
C CYS A 226 -5.67 -1.71 -4.25
N GLY A 227 -4.95 -2.62 -4.90
CA GLY A 227 -5.31 -4.03 -4.93
C GLY A 227 -5.17 -4.72 -3.56
N VAL A 228 -4.20 -4.30 -2.75
CA VAL A 228 -3.95 -4.85 -1.41
C VAL A 228 -4.84 -4.22 -0.34
N THR A 229 -5.07 -2.91 -0.43
CA THR A 229 -5.85 -2.15 0.57
C THR A 229 -7.34 -2.06 0.25
N ASN A 230 -7.72 -2.29 -1.01
CA ASN A 230 -9.09 -2.10 -1.51
C ASN A 230 -9.64 -0.69 -1.28
N CYS A 231 -8.76 0.33 -1.26
CA CYS A 231 -9.10 1.73 -1.03
C CYS A 231 -8.88 2.57 -2.32
N PRO A 232 -9.82 2.57 -3.27
CA PRO A 232 -9.65 3.28 -4.54
C PRO A 232 -9.54 4.80 -4.40
N LEU A 233 -10.33 5.45 -3.53
CA LEU A 233 -10.29 6.91 -3.40
C LEU A 233 -9.00 7.38 -2.76
N THR A 234 -8.58 6.70 -1.69
CA THR A 234 -7.29 6.91 -1.06
C THR A 234 -6.16 6.81 -2.07
N THR A 235 -6.19 5.77 -2.90
CA THR A 235 -5.11 5.54 -3.86
C THR A 235 -5.08 6.62 -4.95
N LEU A 236 -6.24 7.10 -5.38
CA LEU A 236 -6.33 8.21 -6.33
C LEU A 236 -5.70 9.48 -5.76
N PHE A 237 -6.07 9.88 -4.53
CA PHE A 237 -5.44 11.05 -3.89
C PHE A 237 -3.94 10.84 -3.69
N LEU A 238 -3.54 9.62 -3.31
CA LEU A 238 -2.14 9.26 -3.09
C LEU A 238 -1.33 9.44 -4.37
N SER A 239 -1.88 9.01 -5.51
CA SER A 239 -1.21 9.16 -6.80
C SER A 239 -0.96 10.63 -7.16
N VAL A 240 -1.94 11.50 -6.91
CA VAL A 240 -1.83 12.93 -7.22
C VAL A 240 -0.89 13.65 -6.25
N GLU A 241 -0.92 13.33 -4.96
CA GLU A 241 -0.03 13.94 -3.97
C GLU A 241 1.43 13.50 -4.13
N LEU A 242 1.70 12.26 -4.56
CA LEU A 242 3.06 11.76 -4.75
C LEU A 242 3.66 12.11 -6.12
N PHE A 243 2.86 12.05 -7.20
CA PHE A 243 3.36 12.11 -8.58
C PHE A 243 2.90 13.35 -9.35
N GLY A 244 1.98 14.14 -8.79
CA GLY A 244 1.41 15.32 -9.44
C GLY A 244 0.10 15.04 -10.19
N GLY A 245 -0.62 16.11 -10.53
CA GLY A 245 -1.96 16.04 -11.12
C GLY A 245 -2.00 15.72 -12.62
N GLU A 246 -0.88 15.82 -13.34
CA GLU A 246 -0.84 15.65 -14.80
C GLU A 246 -1.24 14.23 -15.24
N GLY A 247 -0.91 13.22 -14.43
CA GLY A 247 -1.23 11.81 -14.69
C GLY A 247 -2.61 11.36 -14.22
N ALA A 248 -3.45 12.25 -13.66
CA ALA A 248 -4.70 11.86 -12.99
C ALA A 248 -5.63 10.95 -13.82
N PRO A 249 -5.83 11.14 -15.14
CA PRO A 249 -6.65 10.23 -15.94
C PRO A 249 -6.09 8.80 -16.01
N PHE A 250 -4.75 8.67 -16.11
CA PHE A 250 -4.09 7.37 -16.10
C PHE A 250 -4.17 6.70 -14.73
N TYR A 251 -4.00 7.48 -13.66
CA TYR A 251 -4.09 6.97 -12.29
C TYR A 251 -5.50 6.48 -11.97
N GLY A 252 -6.54 7.25 -12.32
CA GLY A 252 -7.93 6.84 -12.13
C GLY A 252 -8.26 5.53 -12.85
N ALA A 253 -7.82 5.38 -14.10
CA ALA A 253 -8.00 4.15 -14.85
C ALA A 253 -7.24 2.96 -14.24
N ALA A 254 -5.98 3.16 -13.87
CA ALA A 254 -5.15 2.15 -13.24
C ALA A 254 -5.72 1.67 -11.90
N VAL A 255 -6.23 2.59 -11.08
CA VAL A 255 -6.90 2.29 -9.81
C VAL A 255 -8.18 1.50 -10.06
N ALA A 256 -9.01 1.88 -11.02
CA ALA A 256 -10.24 1.16 -11.35
C ALA A 256 -9.95 -0.28 -11.81
N VAL A 257 -8.98 -0.46 -12.72
CA VAL A 257 -8.55 -1.79 -13.21
C VAL A 257 -7.99 -2.63 -12.06
N ALA A 258 -7.13 -2.06 -11.22
CA ALA A 258 -6.53 -2.76 -10.09
C ALA A 258 -7.58 -3.17 -9.04
N TYR A 259 -8.51 -2.28 -8.72
CA TYR A 259 -9.57 -2.53 -7.74
C TYR A 259 -10.48 -3.69 -8.17
N ILE A 260 -10.84 -3.76 -9.45
CA ILE A 260 -11.69 -4.84 -9.98
C ILE A 260 -10.90 -6.15 -10.05
N SER A 261 -9.64 -6.11 -10.50
CA SER A 261 -8.82 -7.31 -10.68
C SER A 261 -8.34 -7.95 -9.37
N SER A 262 -8.21 -7.17 -8.27
CA SER A 262 -7.79 -7.72 -6.97
C SER A 262 -8.82 -8.62 -6.28
N GLY A 263 -10.07 -8.64 -6.77
CA GLY A 263 -11.14 -9.46 -6.19
C GLY A 263 -11.48 -9.05 -4.76
N TYR A 264 -11.70 -10.01 -3.86
CA TYR A 264 -12.03 -9.74 -2.44
C TYR A 264 -10.87 -10.01 -1.49
N ALA A 265 -9.67 -10.22 -2.04
CA ALA A 265 -8.47 -10.40 -1.26
C ALA A 265 -7.97 -9.06 -0.73
N GLY A 266 -7.32 -9.07 0.42
CA GLY A 266 -6.79 -7.87 1.02
C GLY A 266 -5.97 -8.17 2.26
N LEU A 267 -5.28 -7.15 2.72
CA LEU A 267 -4.29 -7.27 3.77
C LEU A 267 -4.91 -7.36 5.17
N TYR A 268 -6.03 -6.66 5.35
CA TYR A 268 -6.66 -6.47 6.65
C TYR A 268 -7.83 -7.43 6.79
N SER A 269 -7.68 -8.48 7.59
CA SER A 269 -8.74 -9.49 7.81
C SER A 269 -10.01 -8.95 8.46
N GLU A 270 -9.93 -7.81 9.15
CA GLU A 270 -11.10 -7.14 9.74
C GLU A 270 -11.79 -6.15 8.80
N GLN A 271 -11.24 -5.95 7.60
CA GLN A 271 -11.85 -5.09 6.60
C GLN A 271 -13.12 -5.73 6.05
N LYS A 272 -14.17 -4.89 5.92
CA LYS A 272 -15.45 -5.28 5.34
C LYS A 272 -15.65 -4.60 3.98
N ILE A 273 -16.04 -5.38 2.99
CA ILE A 273 -16.48 -4.92 1.68
C ILE A 273 -18.01 -4.92 1.69
N LEU A 274 -18.59 -3.73 1.76
CA LEU A 274 -20.04 -3.57 1.94
C LEU A 274 -20.82 -3.76 0.63
N TYR A 275 -20.24 -3.34 -0.49
CA TYR A 275 -20.83 -3.49 -1.82
C TYR A 275 -19.97 -4.34 -2.74
N SER A 276 -20.63 -5.13 -3.60
CA SER A 276 -19.95 -5.94 -4.61
C SER A 276 -19.18 -5.06 -5.58
N LYS A 277 -17.96 -5.51 -5.93
CA LYS A 277 -17.11 -4.83 -6.90
C LYS A 277 -17.63 -4.92 -8.35
N PHE A 278 -18.48 -5.91 -8.63
CA PHE A 278 -18.93 -6.24 -9.98
C PHE A 278 -20.41 -5.93 -10.22
N LYS A 279 -21.20 -5.82 -9.14
CA LYS A 279 -22.64 -5.61 -9.19
C LYS A 279 -23.04 -4.56 -8.15
N PRO A 280 -24.04 -3.71 -8.40
CA PRO A 280 -24.54 -2.74 -7.43
C PRO A 280 -25.41 -3.45 -6.37
N GLN A 281 -24.79 -4.33 -5.59
CA GLN A 281 -25.44 -5.16 -4.57
C GLN A 281 -24.68 -5.08 -3.26
N PHE A 282 -25.42 -4.97 -2.15
CA PHE A 282 -24.86 -5.03 -0.81
C PHE A 282 -24.51 -6.48 -0.45
N ILE A 283 -23.32 -6.72 0.09
CA ILE A 283 -22.80 -8.06 0.38
C ILE A 283 -22.18 -8.23 1.78
N ASP A 284 -21.86 -7.15 2.51
CA ASP A 284 -21.16 -7.13 3.83
C ASP A 284 -20.17 -8.29 4.02
N LYS A 285 -19.22 -8.42 3.09
CA LYS A 285 -18.29 -9.54 3.04
C LYS A 285 -16.97 -9.16 3.70
N LYS A 286 -16.49 -9.99 4.64
CA LYS A 286 -15.12 -9.86 5.17
C LYS A 286 -14.08 -10.21 4.11
N VAL A 287 -12.98 -9.48 4.09
CA VAL A 287 -11.81 -9.74 3.25
C VAL A 287 -11.17 -11.09 3.64
N GLY A 288 -10.70 -11.84 2.65
CA GLY A 288 -10.14 -13.19 2.83
C GLY A 288 -8.85 -13.44 2.06
#